data_AF-A0A2R6S4S5-F1
#
_entry.id   AF-A0A2R6S4S5-F1
#
_cell.length_a   1.000
_cell.length_b   1.000
_cell.length_c   1.000
_cell.angle_alpha   90.00
_cell.angle_beta   90.00
_cell.angle_gamma   90.00
#
_symmetry.space_group_name_H-M   'P 1'
#
loop_
_entity.id
_entity.type
_entity.pdbx_description
1 polymer ?
#
loop_
_entity_poly.entity_id
_entity_poly.type
_entity_poly.pdbx_seq_one_letter_code
_entity_poly.pdbx_strand_id
1 'polypeptide(L)'
;MAVHTIESEKLYSRHWNQTMSEIVVSGIPSEMREQGTGRQLIHWRVQATLIFPSTSELLSPGSNTVQCAIFDTVMAKDTGEVVIEIFSKRYRISQQSQAHPNFPLLDGVNLTPRGLLAIIQEKGLDKYKYNGEGSGCLYWCTQVIRHLEEVGIIGQGSQAN
;
A
#
# COMPACT_ATOMS: atom_id res chain seq x y z
N MET A 1 -2.65 -20.19 18.30
CA MET A 1 -3.38 -18.91 18.25
C MET A 1 -2.34 -17.84 18.02
N ALA A 2 -2.34 -17.19 16.87
CA ALA A 2 -1.37 -16.14 16.58
C ALA A 2 -2.15 -14.82 16.48
N VAL A 3 -1.89 -13.95 17.45
CA VAL A 3 -2.34 -12.56 17.46
C VAL A 3 -1.33 -11.82 16.59
N HIS A 4 -1.67 -11.53 15.34
CA HIS A 4 -0.80 -10.77 14.46
C HIS A 4 -1.19 -9.30 14.54
N THR A 5 -0.28 -8.50 15.08
CA THR A 5 -0.47 -7.07 15.33
C THR A 5 -0.29 -6.30 14.03
N ILE A 6 -1.31 -5.55 13.63
CA ILE A 6 -1.13 -4.46 12.68
C ILE A 6 -0.50 -3.31 13.46
N GLU A 7 0.73 -2.95 13.11
CA GLU A 7 1.37 -1.75 13.67
C GLU A 7 0.83 -0.51 12.94
N SER A 8 -0.34 -0.05 13.38
CA SER A 8 -1.06 1.09 12.82
C SER A 8 -0.60 2.45 13.38
N GLU A 9 0.33 2.46 14.34
CA GLU A 9 0.65 3.64 15.17
C GLU A 9 1.32 4.80 14.41
N LYS A 10 1.78 4.56 13.19
CA LYS A 10 2.53 5.55 12.39
C LYS A 10 1.67 6.31 11.37
N LEU A 11 0.38 5.99 11.25
CA LEU A 11 -0.57 6.78 10.46
C LEU A 11 -1.18 7.89 11.35
N TYR A 12 -1.12 9.15 10.91
CA TYR A 12 -1.74 10.24 11.65
C TYR A 12 -3.24 9.98 11.85
N SER A 13 -3.75 10.22 13.05
CA SER A 13 -5.16 9.98 13.42
C SER A 13 -6.15 10.59 12.42
N ARG A 14 -5.84 11.80 11.94
CA ARG A 14 -6.66 12.53 10.95
C ARG A 14 -6.69 11.92 9.55
N HIS A 15 -5.76 11.01 9.21
CA HIS A 15 -5.67 10.39 7.89
C HIS A 15 -6.53 9.12 7.78
N TRP A 16 -6.83 8.44 8.90
CA TRP A 16 -7.57 7.18 8.91
C TRP A 16 -8.95 7.24 8.24
N ASN A 17 -9.61 8.39 8.31
CA ASN A 17 -10.95 8.61 7.82
C ASN A 17 -10.99 9.49 6.57
N GLN A 18 -9.84 9.82 5.98
CA GLN A 18 -9.82 10.59 4.73
C GLN A 18 -10.19 9.70 3.57
N THR A 19 -11.03 10.24 2.69
CA THR A 19 -11.39 9.57 1.43
C THR A 19 -10.14 9.40 0.57
N MET A 20 -10.04 8.27 -0.09
CA MET A 20 -9.00 7.97 -1.07
C MET A 20 -9.47 8.35 -2.47
N SER A 21 -8.56 8.74 -3.36
CA SER A 21 -8.87 8.90 -4.79
C SER A 21 -8.40 7.73 -5.65
N GLU A 22 -7.31 7.07 -5.25
CA GLU A 22 -6.69 6.00 -6.00
C GLU A 22 -5.83 5.11 -5.09
N ILE A 23 -5.59 3.90 -5.57
CA ILE A 23 -4.61 2.97 -5.02
C ILE A 23 -3.44 2.86 -5.99
N VAL A 24 -2.22 2.89 -5.47
CA VAL A 24 -0.99 2.76 -6.24
C VAL A 24 -0.18 1.61 -5.67
N VAL A 25 0.26 0.69 -6.53
CA VAL A 25 1.25 -0.32 -6.16
C VAL A 25 2.63 0.19 -6.56
N SER A 26 3.60 0.11 -5.67
CA SER A 26 4.94 0.66 -5.92
C SER A 26 6.03 -0.33 -5.54
N GLY A 27 6.93 -0.59 -6.50
CA GLY A 27 8.19 -1.27 -6.25
C GLY A 27 9.28 -0.26 -5.86
N ILE A 28 9.96 -0.51 -4.76
CA ILE A 28 11.04 0.34 -4.23
C ILE A 28 12.29 -0.51 -4.09
N PRO A 29 13.44 -0.07 -4.61
CA PRO A 29 14.68 -0.80 -4.41
C PRO A 29 14.98 -0.94 -2.92
N SER A 30 15.12 -2.19 -2.47
CA SER A 30 15.50 -2.55 -1.11
C SER A 30 16.99 -2.31 -0.90
N GLU A 31 17.40 -1.97 0.32
CA GLU A 31 18.82 -1.93 0.68
C GLU A 31 19.46 -3.33 0.64
N MET A 32 18.64 -4.37 0.78
CA MET A 32 19.09 -5.75 0.63
C MET A 32 19.42 -6.08 -0.83
N ARG A 33 20.62 -6.61 -1.03
CA ARG A 33 21.05 -7.18 -2.30
C ARG A 33 20.91 -8.68 -2.25
N GLU A 34 20.49 -9.26 -3.36
CA GLU A 34 20.54 -10.70 -3.55
C GLU A 34 22.00 -11.16 -3.44
N GLN A 35 22.26 -12.11 -2.54
CA GLN A 35 23.61 -12.60 -2.28
C GLN A 35 24.18 -13.23 -3.56
N GLY A 36 25.36 -12.79 -3.97
CA GLY A 36 26.11 -13.36 -5.10
C GLY A 36 25.81 -12.76 -6.47
N THR A 37 24.70 -12.02 -6.67
CA THR A 37 24.38 -11.42 -7.98
C THR A 37 24.61 -9.90 -8.02
N GLY A 38 24.68 -9.26 -6.85
CA GLY A 38 24.78 -7.80 -6.74
C GLY A 38 23.48 -7.07 -7.15
N ARG A 39 22.41 -7.80 -7.47
CA ARG A 39 21.11 -7.23 -7.84
C ARG A 39 20.39 -6.71 -6.61
N GLN A 40 19.77 -5.55 -6.77
CA GLN A 40 18.96 -4.93 -5.73
C GLN A 40 17.58 -5.59 -5.73
N LEU A 41 17.12 -6.07 -4.57
CA LEU A 41 15.77 -6.61 -4.45
C LEU A 41 14.75 -5.48 -4.56
N ILE A 42 13.56 -5.74 -5.08
CA ILE A 42 12.45 -4.77 -5.13
C ILE A 42 11.45 -5.13 -4.05
N HIS A 43 11.19 -4.18 -3.16
CA HIS A 43 10.14 -4.26 -2.16
C HIS A 43 8.88 -3.58 -2.65
N TRP A 44 7.76 -4.28 -2.61
CA TRP A 44 6.48 -3.80 -3.12
C TRP A 44 5.53 -3.45 -1.98
N ARG A 45 4.76 -2.37 -2.18
CA ARG A 45 3.77 -1.93 -1.19
C ARG A 45 2.56 -1.29 -1.85
N VAL A 46 1.47 -1.23 -1.09
CA VAL A 46 0.24 -0.54 -1.47
C VAL A 46 0.24 0.86 -0.89
N GLN A 47 -0.11 1.84 -1.71
CA GLN A 47 -0.23 3.24 -1.32
C GLN A 47 -1.63 3.72 -1.69
N ALA A 48 -2.25 4.49 -0.81
CA ALA A 48 -3.54 5.12 -1.06
C ALA A 48 -3.38 6.63 -1.03
N THR A 49 -3.72 7.28 -2.15
CA THR A 49 -3.72 8.73 -2.25
C THR A 49 -4.92 9.29 -1.48
N LEU A 50 -4.68 10.20 -0.54
CA LEU A 50 -5.71 10.78 0.32
C LEU A 50 -6.20 12.11 -0.24
N ILE A 51 -7.52 12.27 -0.28
CA ILE A 51 -8.22 13.52 -0.60
C ILE A 51 -8.40 14.31 0.69
N PHE A 52 -7.93 15.55 0.71
CA PHE A 52 -8.23 16.50 1.78
C PHE A 52 -9.17 17.58 1.26
N PRO A 53 -10.33 17.81 1.88
CA PRO A 53 -11.20 18.92 1.54
C PRO A 53 -10.49 20.23 1.92
N SER A 54 -9.80 20.82 0.92
CA SER A 54 -9.27 22.19 0.91
C SER A 54 -8.58 22.67 2.18
N THR A 55 -7.32 22.29 2.33
CA THR A 55 -6.22 23.22 2.64
C THR A 55 -5.17 22.89 1.59
N SER A 56 -4.94 23.66 0.51
CA SER A 56 -4.14 24.90 0.51
C SER A 56 -3.08 25.05 1.63
N GLU A 57 -2.69 23.98 2.33
CA GLU A 57 -1.57 24.01 3.26
C GLU A 57 -0.39 23.32 2.57
N LEU A 58 0.34 24.16 1.82
CA LEU A 58 1.74 23.99 1.41
C LEU A 58 2.03 23.08 0.21
N LEU A 59 1.15 23.04 -0.78
CA LEU A 59 1.56 22.72 -2.14
C LEU A 59 1.65 24.04 -2.90
N SER A 60 2.85 24.62 -2.99
CA SER A 60 3.14 25.68 -3.94
C SER A 60 2.57 25.30 -5.32
N PRO A 61 2.04 26.24 -6.12
CA PRO A 61 1.64 25.95 -7.49
C PRO A 61 2.78 25.18 -8.20
N GLY A 62 2.52 23.93 -8.60
CA GLY A 62 3.53 23.01 -9.16
C GLY A 62 4.11 21.95 -8.21
N SER A 63 3.65 21.85 -6.96
CA SER A 63 4.06 20.76 -6.06
C SER A 63 3.26 19.49 -6.34
N ASN A 64 3.90 18.53 -7.02
CA ASN A 64 3.38 17.18 -7.26
C ASN A 64 3.45 16.27 -6.01
N THR A 65 3.35 16.85 -4.82
CA THR A 65 3.45 16.09 -3.57
C THR A 65 2.07 15.69 -3.12
N VAL A 66 1.82 14.40 -3.09
CA VAL A 66 0.54 13.80 -2.68
C VAL A 66 0.70 13.25 -1.27
N GLN A 67 -0.33 13.40 -0.44
CA GLN A 67 -0.34 12.80 0.89
C GLN A 67 -0.93 11.39 0.78
N CYS A 68 -0.15 10.39 1.19
CA CYS A 68 -0.56 8.99 1.08
C CYS A 68 -0.65 8.32 2.45
N ALA A 69 -1.55 7.35 2.56
CA ALA A 69 -1.47 6.25 3.52
C ALA A 69 -0.77 5.08 2.85
N ILE A 70 0.27 4.54 3.47
CA ILE A 70 1.07 3.44 2.94
C ILE A 70 0.78 2.19 3.78
N PHE A 71 0.54 1.08 3.10
CA PHE A 71 0.33 -0.25 3.67
C PHE A 71 1.49 -1.12 3.21
N ASP A 72 2.34 -1.47 4.15
CA ASP A 72 3.66 -2.03 3.88
C ASP A 72 3.85 -3.35 4.62
N THR A 73 4.21 -4.41 3.90
CA THR A 73 4.52 -5.71 4.55
C THR A 73 5.96 -5.69 5.03
N VAL A 74 6.17 -5.83 6.33
CA VAL A 74 7.51 -5.84 6.94
C VAL A 74 7.68 -7.07 7.83
N MET A 75 8.93 -7.49 8.06
CA MET A 75 9.22 -8.52 9.05
C MET A 75 9.32 -7.89 10.43
N ALA A 76 8.46 -8.29 11.36
CA ALA A 76 8.53 -7.89 12.75
C ALA A 76 9.84 -8.42 13.36
N LYS A 77 10.62 -7.51 13.97
CA LYS A 77 11.96 -7.83 14.48
C LYS A 77 11.95 -8.86 15.60
N ASP A 78 10.90 -8.85 16.41
CA ASP A 78 10.83 -9.65 17.64
C ASP A 78 10.32 -11.06 17.40
N THR A 79 9.43 -11.24 16.42
CA THR A 79 8.78 -12.54 16.14
C THR A 79 9.29 -13.18 14.85
N GLY A 80 9.91 -12.41 13.96
CA GLY A 80 10.25 -12.86 12.61
C GLY A 80 9.01 -13.11 11.73
N GLU A 81 7.85 -12.62 12.14
CA GLU A 81 6.60 -12.76 11.37
C GLU A 81 6.43 -11.58 10.41
N VAL A 82 5.73 -11.81 9.30
CA VAL A 82 5.31 -10.71 8.41
C VAL A 82 4.13 -9.98 9.04
N VAL A 83 4.25 -8.67 9.18
CA VAL A 83 3.19 -7.77 9.65
C VAL A 83 2.92 -6.68 8.61
N ILE A 84 1.76 -6.05 8.71
CA ILE A 84 1.42 -4.88 7.90
C ILE A 84 1.65 -3.63 8.74
N GLU A 85 2.64 -2.84 8.37
CA GLU A 85 2.83 -1.49 8.89
C GLU A 85 2.02 -0.48 8.08
N ILE A 86 1.37 0.44 8.79
CA ILE A 86 0.55 1.48 8.16
C ILE A 86 1.03 2.84 8.61
N PHE A 87 1.44 3.67 7.66
CA PHE A 87 2.03 4.98 7.95
C PHE A 87 1.72 6.04 6.92
N SER A 88 1.84 7.30 7.34
CA SER A 88 1.59 8.45 6.48
C SER A 88 2.89 8.94 5.88
N LYS A 89 2.89 9.21 4.57
CA LYS A 89 4.03 9.83 3.91
C LYS A 89 3.58 10.82 2.85
N ARG A 90 4.29 11.94 2.76
CA ARG A 90 4.24 12.79 1.57
C ARG A 90 5.01 12.10 0.48
N TYR A 91 4.31 11.66 -0.55
CA TYR A 91 4.92 10.99 -1.69
C TYR A 91 5.01 11.99 -2.85
N ARG A 92 6.22 12.11 -3.40
CA ARG A 92 6.40 12.71 -4.72
C ARG A 92 6.58 11.53 -5.67
N ILE A 93 5.65 11.37 -6.61
CA ILE A 93 5.81 10.36 -7.66
C ILE A 93 7.08 10.70 -8.42
N SER A 94 8.12 9.89 -8.22
CA SER A 94 9.38 10.04 -8.94
C SER A 94 9.17 9.57 -10.36
N GLN A 95 9.58 10.38 -11.35
CA GLN A 95 9.60 9.95 -12.75
C GLN A 95 10.57 8.78 -13.01
N GLN A 96 11.39 8.40 -12.03
CA GLN A 96 12.37 7.30 -12.14
C GLN A 96 11.85 5.95 -11.63
N SER A 97 10.62 5.88 -11.12
CA SER A 97 10.09 4.58 -10.72
C SER A 97 9.76 3.73 -11.93
N GLN A 98 10.27 2.51 -11.93
CA GLN A 98 10.15 1.58 -13.04
C GLN A 98 8.77 0.91 -13.11
N ALA A 99 7.97 0.96 -12.04
CA ALA A 99 6.61 0.40 -12.02
C ALA A 99 5.73 1.08 -10.96
N HIS A 100 4.70 1.77 -11.44
CA HIS A 100 3.67 2.44 -10.62
C HIS A 100 2.29 2.25 -11.24
N PRO A 101 1.74 1.02 -11.29
CA PRO A 101 0.37 0.85 -11.70
C PRO A 101 -0.54 1.58 -10.70
N ASN A 102 -1.39 2.45 -11.26
CA ASN A 102 -2.34 3.27 -10.54
C ASN A 102 -3.76 2.77 -10.84
N PHE A 103 -4.55 2.61 -9.79
CA PHE A 103 -5.90 2.07 -9.82
C PHE A 103 -6.86 3.12 -9.27
N PRO A 104 -7.48 3.94 -10.15
CA PRO A 104 -8.46 4.91 -9.70
C PRO A 104 -9.65 4.18 -9.07
N LEU A 105 -10.21 4.77 -8.01
CA LEU A 105 -11.45 4.26 -7.42
C LEU A 105 -12.62 4.52 -8.38
N LEU A 106 -13.61 3.62 -8.37
CA LEU A 106 -14.84 3.81 -9.15
C LEU A 106 -15.68 4.96 -8.61
N ASP A 107 -16.45 5.60 -9.49
CA ASP A 107 -17.30 6.73 -9.13
C ASP A 107 -18.31 6.34 -8.03
N GLY A 108 -18.45 7.22 -7.02
CA GLY A 108 -19.33 6.99 -5.88
C GLY A 108 -18.75 6.12 -4.76
N VAL A 109 -17.58 5.52 -4.95
CA VAL A 109 -16.88 4.78 -3.89
C VAL A 109 -16.21 5.76 -2.92
N ASN A 110 -16.55 5.65 -1.63
CA ASN A 110 -15.91 6.39 -0.56
C ASN A 110 -15.06 5.46 0.32
N LEU A 111 -13.91 5.05 -0.20
CA LEU A 111 -12.95 4.24 0.55
C LEU A 111 -12.03 5.13 1.39
N THR A 112 -11.76 4.70 2.63
CA THR A 112 -10.82 5.36 3.55
C THR A 112 -9.70 4.38 3.96
N PRO A 113 -8.56 4.83 4.52
CA PRO A 113 -7.54 3.93 5.06
C PRO A 113 -8.07 2.90 6.05
N ARG A 114 -9.03 3.30 6.89
CA ARG A 114 -9.71 2.38 7.79
C ARG A 114 -10.54 1.35 7.05
N GLY A 115 -11.27 1.76 6.02
CA GLY A 115 -12.03 0.85 5.16
C GLY A 115 -11.13 -0.14 4.44
N LEU A 116 -10.01 0.32 3.88
CA LEU A 116 -9.02 -0.57 3.23
C LEU A 116 -8.42 -1.56 4.22
N LEU A 117 -8.07 -1.12 5.43
CA LEU A 117 -7.60 -2.01 6.48
C LEU A 117 -8.63 -3.09 6.84
N ALA A 118 -9.89 -2.70 6.97
CA ALA A 118 -10.97 -3.65 7.24
C ALA A 118 -11.08 -4.71 6.14
N ILE A 119 -10.96 -4.33 4.87
CA ILE A 119 -10.94 -5.26 3.74
C ILE A 119 -9.74 -6.21 3.82
N ILE A 120 -8.54 -5.69 4.10
CA ILE A 120 -7.32 -6.48 4.28
C ILE A 120 -7.52 -7.55 5.36
N GLN A 121 -8.10 -7.16 6.50
CA GLN A 121 -8.38 -8.06 7.62
C GLN A 121 -9.49 -9.08 7.30
N GLU A 122 -10.59 -8.64 6.67
CA GLU A 122 -11.70 -9.51 6.29
C GLU A 122 -11.24 -10.61 5.31
N LYS A 123 -10.38 -10.25 4.36
CA LYS A 123 -9.82 -11.19 3.38
C LYS A 123 -8.63 -11.99 3.91
N GLY A 124 -8.22 -11.77 5.16
CA GLY A 124 -7.12 -12.49 5.79
C GLY A 124 -5.74 -12.17 5.22
N LEU A 125 -5.60 -11.03 4.53
CA LEU A 125 -4.32 -10.57 3.96
C LEU A 125 -3.37 -10.03 5.03
N ASP A 126 -3.87 -9.76 6.23
CA ASP A 126 -3.10 -9.48 7.45
C ASP A 126 -2.40 -10.73 8.00
N LYS A 127 -2.81 -11.93 7.57
CA LYS A 127 -2.21 -13.23 7.94
C LYS A 127 -1.27 -13.77 6.87
N TYR A 128 -0.86 -12.91 5.95
CA TYR A 128 0.01 -13.26 4.85
C TYR A 128 1.36 -13.81 5.35
N LYS A 129 1.81 -14.94 4.80
CA LYS A 129 3.08 -15.57 5.15
C LYS A 129 4.03 -15.56 3.96
N TYR A 130 5.24 -15.04 4.17
CA TYR A 130 6.33 -15.18 3.21
C TYR A 130 6.96 -16.57 3.36
N ASN A 131 6.63 -17.50 2.47
CA ASN A 131 7.16 -18.87 2.50
C ASN A 131 8.31 -19.12 1.50
N GLY A 132 8.79 -18.09 0.80
CA GLY A 132 9.89 -18.22 -0.16
C GLY A 132 9.54 -18.95 -1.48
N GLU A 133 8.34 -19.54 -1.61
CA GLU A 133 7.89 -20.30 -2.77
C GLU A 133 7.09 -19.45 -3.80
N GLY A 134 7.31 -18.14 -3.81
CA GLY A 134 6.61 -17.20 -4.71
C GLY A 134 5.64 -16.24 -4.02
N SER A 135 5.44 -16.39 -2.70
CA SER A 135 4.62 -15.48 -1.89
C SER A 135 5.45 -14.26 -1.44
N GLY A 136 5.68 -13.31 -2.36
CA GLY A 136 6.39 -12.05 -2.08
C GLY A 136 5.50 -10.85 -1.79
N CYS A 137 6.09 -9.72 -1.40
CA CYS A 137 5.35 -8.46 -1.20
C CYS A 137 4.61 -8.00 -2.47
N LEU A 138 5.09 -8.37 -3.67
CA LEU A 138 4.37 -8.16 -4.93
C LEU A 138 3.08 -8.99 -4.97
N TYR A 139 3.14 -10.28 -4.65
CA TYR A 139 1.96 -11.14 -4.62
C TYR A 139 0.93 -10.65 -3.60
N TRP A 140 1.39 -10.18 -2.44
CA TRP A 140 0.49 -9.55 -1.47
C TRP A 140 -0.23 -8.34 -2.07
N CYS A 141 0.50 -7.44 -2.75
CA CYS A 141 -0.10 -6.30 -3.44
C CYS A 141 -1.12 -6.73 -4.50
N THR A 142 -0.83 -7.78 -5.29
CA THR A 142 -1.76 -8.26 -6.32
C THR A 142 -3.02 -8.86 -5.71
N GLN A 143 -2.94 -9.54 -4.56
CA GLN A 143 -4.12 -9.99 -3.82
C GLN A 143 -4.96 -8.82 -3.29
N VAL A 144 -4.33 -7.75 -2.79
CA VAL A 144 -5.06 -6.54 -2.38
C VAL A 144 -5.85 -5.98 -3.57
N ILE A 145 -5.20 -5.78 -4.73
CA ILE A 145 -5.87 -5.29 -5.95
C ILE A 145 -7.02 -6.22 -6.36
N ARG A 146 -6.79 -7.54 -6.35
CA ARG A 146 -7.84 -8.53 -6.66
C ARG A 146 -9.09 -8.33 -5.83
N HIS A 147 -8.93 -8.21 -4.52
CA HIS A 147 -10.06 -8.13 -3.62
C HIS A 147 -10.79 -6.79 -3.74
N LEU A 148 -10.07 -5.70 -4.08
CA LEU A 148 -10.69 -4.42 -4.39
C LEU A 148 -11.52 -4.48 -5.69
N GLU A 149 -11.09 -5.24 -6.69
CA GLU A 149 -11.91 -5.51 -7.88
C GLU A 149 -13.15 -6.34 -7.55
N GLU A 150 -12.98 -7.42 -6.78
CA GLU A 150 -14.06 -8.35 -6.41
C GLU A 150 -15.19 -7.65 -5.65
N VAL A 151 -14.87 -6.65 -4.82
CA VAL A 151 -15.86 -5.85 -4.08
C VAL A 151 -16.31 -4.58 -4.82
N GLY A 152 -15.87 -4.38 -6.06
CA GLY A 152 -16.31 -3.25 -6.90
C GLY A 152 -15.80 -1.89 -6.45
N ILE A 153 -14.61 -1.83 -5.84
CA ILE A 153 -13.95 -0.57 -5.45
C ILE A 153 -13.13 0.02 -6.60
N ILE A 154 -12.49 -0.84 -7.40
CA ILE A 154 -11.75 -0.47 -8.61
C ILE A 154 -12.29 -1.24 -9.82
N GLY A 155 -11.94 -0.79 -11.03
CA GLY A 155 -12.39 -1.41 -12.28
C GLY A 155 -11.84 -2.83 -12.49
N GLN A 156 -12.63 -3.68 -13.15
CA GLN A 156 -12.22 -5.04 -13.50
C GLN A 156 -11.07 -5.06 -14.54
N GLY A 157 -10.22 -6.07 -14.47
CA GLY A 157 -9.07 -6.25 -15.38
C GLY A 157 -7.80 -5.55 -14.91
N SER A 158 -7.79 -4.98 -13.71
CA SER A 158 -6.67 -4.32 -13.05
C SER A 158 -5.48 -5.26 -12.82
N GLN A 159 -5.68 -6.58 -12.73
CA GLN A 159 -4.58 -7.56 -12.66
C GLN A 159 -3.88 -7.84 -14.00
N ALA A 160 -4.42 -7.38 -15.13
CA ALA A 160 -3.87 -7.67 -16.46
C ALA A 160 -2.85 -6.62 -16.97
N ASN A 161 -2.57 -5.58 -16.15
CA ASN A 161 -1.68 -4.46 -16.48
C ASN A 161 -0.33 -4.53 -15.76
#